data_AF-A0A9Q8T288-F1
#
_entry.id   AF-A0A9Q8T288-F1
#
_cell.length_a   1.000
_cell.length_b   1.000
_cell.length_c   1.000
_cell.angle_alpha   90.00
_cell.angle_beta   90.00
_cell.angle_gamma   90.00
#
_symmetry.space_group_name_H-M   'P 1'
#
loop_
_entity.id
_entity.type
_entity.pdbx_description
1 polymer ?
#
loop_
_entity_poly.entity_id
_entity_poly.type
_entity_poly.pdbx_seq_one_letter_code
_entity_poly.pdbx_strand_id
1 'polypeptide(L)' 'FKKGDSIYLFYYNIKTKRLSNKLNYKKLRLFKIIKKVLLVNYELKLLNIIRYYPVF' A
#
# COMPACT_ATOMS: atom_id res chain seq x y z
N PHE A 1 10.43 -5.78 -10.30
CA PHE A 1 10.65 -5.93 -8.85
C PHE A 1 10.80 -7.40 -8.47
N LYS A 2 11.76 -7.69 -7.60
CA LYS A 2 12.08 -9.00 -7.02
C LYS A 2 11.74 -9.00 -5.54
N LYS A 3 11.72 -10.19 -4.93
CA LYS A 3 11.52 -10.36 -3.48
C LYS A 3 12.58 -9.55 -2.71
N GLY A 4 12.15 -8.73 -1.75
CA GLY A 4 13.03 -7.84 -0.98
C GLY A 4 13.08 -6.39 -1.45
N ASP A 5 12.69 -6.10 -2.70
CA ASP A 5 12.62 -4.72 -3.21
C ASP A 5 11.57 -3.91 -2.43
N SER A 6 11.81 -2.60 -2.34
CA SER A 6 10.87 -1.65 -1.74
C SER A 6 10.07 -0.94 -2.82
N ILE A 7 8.74 -0.98 -2.74
CA ILE A 7 7.83 -0.31 -3.67
C ILE A 7 6.98 0.72 -2.94
N TYR A 8 6.69 1.84 -3.60
CA TYR A 8 5.71 2.80 -3.09
C TYR A 8 4.29 2.27 -3.23
N LEU A 9 3.55 2.20 -2.12
CA LEU A 9 2.10 2.01 -2.16
C LEU A 9 1.45 3.36 -2.50
N PHE A 10 0.79 3.41 -3.64
CA PHE A 10 0.00 4.56 -4.02
C PHE A 10 -1.42 4.48 -3.51
N TYR A 11 -1.99 5.61 -3.08
CA TYR A 11 -3.35 5.66 -2.56
C TYR A 11 -4.41 5.33 -3.62
N TYR A 12 -4.15 5.61 -4.91
CA TYR A 12 -5.09 5.27 -5.99
C TYR A 12 -5.39 3.77 -6.10
N ASN A 13 -4.53 2.90 -5.56
CA ASN A 13 -4.75 1.47 -5.50
C ASN A 13 -5.66 1.04 -4.34
N ILE A 14 -5.97 1.94 -3.40
CA ILE A 14 -6.81 1.68 -2.24
C ILE A 14 -8.21 2.18 -2.55
N LYS A 15 -9.18 1.27 -2.64
CA LYS A 15 -10.59 1.63 -2.79
C LYS A 15 -11.13 2.13 -1.44
N THR A 16 -11.45 3.42 -1.35
CA THR A 16 -12.13 4.01 -0.18
C THR A 16 -13.59 4.29 -0.50
N LYS A 17 -14.47 4.20 0.52
CA LYS A 17 -15.90 4.52 0.38
C LYS A 17 -16.15 6.00 0.09
N ARG A 18 -15.28 6.88 0.59
CA ARG A 18 -15.35 8.34 0.41
C ARG A 18 -14.16 8.80 -0.42
N LEU A 19 -14.45 9.47 -1.53
CA LEU A 19 -13.43 10.15 -2.33
C LEU A 19 -12.95 11.40 -1.58
N SER A 20 -11.62 11.56 -1.47
CA SER A 20 -11.00 12.72 -0.85
C SER A 20 -9.84 13.20 -1.71
N ASN A 21 -9.99 14.38 -2.32
CA ASN A 21 -8.95 14.98 -3.15
C ASN A 21 -7.62 15.17 -2.39
N LYS A 22 -7.66 15.35 -1.07
CA LYS A 22 -6.45 15.50 -0.25
C LYS A 22 -5.61 14.22 -0.14
N LEU A 23 -6.24 13.06 -0.27
CA LEU A 23 -5.61 11.75 -0.09
C LEU A 23 -5.25 11.07 -1.42
N ASN A 24 -6.01 11.36 -2.49
CA ASN A 24 -5.86 10.71 -3.79
C ASN A 24 -4.49 10.89 -4.46
N TYR A 25 -3.77 11.98 -4.19
CA TYR A 25 -2.49 12.29 -4.84
C TYR A 25 -1.24 11.86 -4.07
N LYS A 26 -1.39 11.17 -2.92
CA LYS A 26 -0.26 10.88 -2.04
C LYS A 26 0.27 9.46 -2.24
N LYS A 27 1.60 9.36 -2.45
CA LYS A 27 2.36 8.14 -2.17
C LYS A 27 2.35 7.95 -0.65
N LEU A 28 1.83 6.83 -0.16
CA LEU A 28 1.73 6.58 1.28
C LEU A 28 3.12 6.34 1.87
N ARG A 29 3.78 5.27 1.43
CA ARG A 29 5.13 4.89 1.89
C ARG A 29 5.72 3.79 1.02
N LEU A 30 7.01 3.54 1.20
CA LEU A 30 7.71 2.33 0.73
C LEU A 30 7.34 1.12 1.58
N PHE A 31 7.03 0.01 0.92
CA PHE A 31 6.77 -1.31 1.52
C PHE A 31 7.68 -2.35 0.87
N LYS A 32 8.13 -3.33 1.65
CA LYS A 32 8.94 -4.45 1.14
C LYS A 32 8.05 -5.51 0.51
N ILE A 33 8.44 -6.01 -0.65
CA ILE A 33 7.78 -7.15 -1.30
C ILE A 33 8.20 -8.46 -0.63
N ILE A 34 7.22 -9.19 -0.11
CA ILE A 34 7.41 -10.55 0.44
C ILE A 34 7.44 -11.57 -0.70
N LYS A 35 6.49 -11.46 -1.63
CA LYS A 35 6.33 -12.41 -2.74
C LYS A 35 5.73 -11.71 -3.95
N LYS A 36 6.11 -12.17 -5.15
CA LYS A 36 5.44 -11.80 -6.40
C LYS A 36 4.36 -12.86 -6.67
N VAL A 37 3.10 -12.44 -6.75
CA VAL A 37 1.97 -13.35 -7.02
C VAL A 37 1.69 -13.42 -8.52
N LEU A 38 1.67 -12.25 -9.19
CA LEU A 38 1.49 -12.12 -10.64
C LEU A 38 2.50 -11.12 -11.20
N LEU A 39 2.47 -10.91 -12.52
CA LEU A 39 3.31 -9.91 -13.20
C LEU A 39 3.17 -8.50 -12.60
N VAL A 40 1.94 -8.13 -12.20
CA VAL A 40 1.58 -6.83 -11.62
C VAL A 40 1.12 -6.87 -10.16
N ASN A 41 0.82 -8.06 -9.59
CA ASN A 41 0.36 -8.19 -8.21
C ASN A 41 1.46 -8.72 -7.28
N TYR A 42 1.65 -8.03 -6.17
CA TYR A 42 2.71 -8.29 -5.19
C TYR A 42 2.13 -8.37 -3.79
N GLU A 43 2.66 -9.30 -3.01
CA GLU A 43 2.39 -9.40 -1.58
C GLU A 43 3.40 -8.52 -0.83
N LEU A 44 2.90 -7.59 -0.01
CA LEU A 44 3.69 -6.58 0.68
C LEU A 44 3.72 -6.82 2.19
N LYS A 45 4.86 -6.55 2.83
CA LYS A 45 4.98 -6.59 4.29
C LYS A 45 4.42 -5.31 4.89
N LEU A 46 3.29 -5.41 5.60
CA LEU A 46 2.76 -4.32 6.42
C LEU A 46 3.77 -3.91 7.49
N LEU A 47 3.88 -2.60 7.71
CA LEU A 47 4.77 -2.05 8.73
C LEU A 47 4.07 -2.11 10.09
N ASN A 48 4.75 -2.64 11.09
CA ASN A 48 4.24 -2.75 12.47
C ASN A 48 3.92 -1.38 13.11
N ILE A 49 4.34 -0.27 12.50
CA ILE A 49 4.09 1.09 12.96
C ILE A 49 2.67 1.56 12.60
N ILE A 50 2.03 0.95 11.58
CA ILE A 50 0.69 1.36 11.15
C ILE A 50 -0.31 0.88 12.21
N ARG A 51 -0.77 1.82 13.04
CA ARG A 51 -1.90 1.58 13.96
C ARG A 51 -3.19 1.53 13.15
N TYR A 52 -3.92 0.42 13.27
CA TYR A 52 -5.29 0.33 12.78
C TYR A 52 -6.19 1.12 13.71
N TYR A 53 -6.80 2.18 13.19
CA TYR A 53 -7.85 2.92 13.88
C TYR A 53 -9.19 2.52 13.24
N PRO A 54 -9.90 1.52 13.80
CA PRO A 54 -11.25 1.20 13.35
C PRO A 54 -12.15 2.38 13.70
N VAL A 55 -12.61 3.11 12.69
CA VAL A 55 -13.68 4.10 12.85
C VAL A 55 -14.98 3.32 12.58
N PHE A 56 -15.70 3.01 13.66
CA PHE A 56 -17.04 2.40 13.60
C PHE A 56 -18.07 3.42 13.14
#